data_AF-A0A6P7FIT8-F1
#
_entry.id   AF-A0A6P7FIT8-F1
#
_cell.length_a   1.000
_cell.length_b   1.000
_cell.length_c   1.000
_cell.angle_alpha   90.00
_cell.angle_beta   90.00
_cell.angle_gamma   90.00
#
_symmetry.space_group_name_H-M   'P 1'
#
loop_
_entity.id
_entity.type
_entity.pdbx_description
1 polymer ?
#
loop_
_entity_poly.entity_id
_entity_poly.type
_entity_poly.pdbx_seq_one_letter_code
_entity_poly.pdbx_strand_id
1 'polypeptide(L)'
;MRSTPIQPIHVEASEPPLEIRRNLLSEKWVLKAHTTNFELFSSICHLNESDLTHKYWIKKPSPPLCTALQNNPIFSNELNTVDKNLDYFALFHKTDVIIPTYNENNIISNSILKSILNCYSDATVTYTDASKSRERTGCAYFLPSEGFELKYKLPNEFSIFSAESLAILEALKYIKNSYTKKR
;
A
#
# COMPACT_ATOMS: atom_id res chain seq x y z
N MET A 1 44.49 5.46 2.16
CA MET A 1 43.47 4.55 1.59
C MET A 1 42.91 5.19 0.33
N ARG A 2 43.12 4.58 -0.84
CA ARG A 2 42.41 4.97 -2.07
C ARG A 2 41.16 4.09 -2.17
N SER A 3 40.07 4.49 -1.54
CA SER A 3 38.76 3.93 -1.87
C SER A 3 38.22 4.70 -3.08
N THR A 4 37.67 3.99 -4.06
CA THR A 4 36.93 4.60 -5.17
C THR A 4 35.74 5.35 -4.57
N PRO A 5 35.49 6.63 -4.94
CA PRO A 5 34.46 7.47 -4.30
C PRO A 5 33.01 7.04 -4.56
N ILE A 6 32.81 5.84 -5.12
CA ILE A 6 31.54 5.31 -5.59
C ILE A 6 30.56 5.09 -4.42
N GLN A 7 31.03 4.53 -3.30
CA GLN A 7 30.17 4.28 -2.14
C GLN A 7 29.67 5.57 -1.47
N PRO A 8 30.53 6.58 -1.19
CA PRO A 8 30.08 7.90 -0.73
C PRO A 8 29.04 8.56 -1.65
N ILE A 9 29.24 8.49 -2.97
CA ILE A 9 28.30 9.06 -3.97
C ILE A 9 26.93 8.39 -3.89
N HIS A 10 26.87 7.06 -3.74
CA HIS A 10 25.59 6.36 -3.59
C HIS A 10 24.85 6.78 -2.32
N VAL A 11 25.56 6.98 -1.20
CA VAL A 11 24.98 7.45 0.06
C VAL A 11 24.45 8.87 -0.08
N GLU A 12 25.23 9.78 -0.66
CA GLU A 12 24.82 11.17 -0.90
C GLU A 12 23.59 11.26 -1.82
N ALA A 13 23.54 10.43 -2.86
CA ALA A 13 22.41 10.35 -3.78
C ALA A 13 21.20 9.58 -3.23
N SER A 14 21.27 9.03 -2.02
CA SER A 14 20.26 8.13 -1.45
C SER A 14 19.93 6.92 -2.36
N GLU A 15 20.92 6.44 -3.11
CA GLU A 15 20.78 5.30 -4.01
C GLU A 15 21.39 4.02 -3.40
N PRO A 16 20.76 2.85 -3.59
CA PRO A 16 21.41 1.60 -3.23
C PRO A 16 22.66 1.33 -4.08
N PRO A 17 23.62 0.54 -3.55
CA PRO A 17 24.76 0.05 -4.33
C PRO A 17 24.35 -0.51 -5.69
N LEU A 18 25.18 -0.27 -6.71
CA LEU A 18 24.89 -0.63 -8.10
C LEU A 18 24.47 -2.11 -8.28
N GLU A 19 25.13 -3.02 -7.59
CA GLU A 19 24.82 -4.45 -7.67
C GLU A 19 23.40 -4.77 -7.20
N ILE A 20 23.01 -4.24 -6.03
CA ILE A 20 21.67 -4.39 -5.48
C ILE A 20 20.63 -3.81 -6.43
N ARG A 21 20.90 -2.63 -7.01
CA ARG A 21 20.01 -2.01 -8.00
C ARG A 21 19.84 -2.88 -9.24
N ARG A 22 20.92 -3.43 -9.79
CA ARG A 22 20.85 -4.31 -10.97
C ARG A 22 20.01 -5.54 -10.70
N ASN A 23 20.17 -6.17 -9.53
CA ASN A 23 19.39 -7.35 -9.14
C ASN A 23 17.91 -7.00 -8.98
N LEU A 24 17.59 -5.93 -8.26
CA LEU A 24 16.19 -5.48 -8.10
C LEU A 24 15.53 -5.17 -9.45
N LEU A 25 16.25 -4.51 -10.36
CA LEU A 25 15.74 -4.16 -11.68
C LEU A 25 15.57 -5.39 -12.55
N SER A 26 16.52 -6.33 -12.54
CA SER A 26 16.40 -7.56 -13.33
C SER A 26 15.23 -8.42 -12.86
N GLU A 27 15.05 -8.60 -11.55
CA GLU A 27 13.92 -9.33 -10.98
C GLU A 27 12.57 -8.72 -11.36
N LYS A 28 12.41 -7.41 -11.14
CA LYS A 28 11.19 -6.68 -11.52
C LYS A 28 10.90 -6.81 -13.01
N TRP A 29 11.94 -6.77 -13.84
CA TRP A 29 11.78 -6.82 -15.28
C TRP A 29 11.40 -8.22 -15.78
N VAL A 30 12.03 -9.28 -15.25
CA VAL A 30 11.65 -10.67 -15.57
C VAL A 30 10.21 -10.96 -15.12
N LEU A 31 9.80 -10.49 -13.93
CA LEU A 31 8.41 -10.58 -13.45
C LEU A 31 7.43 -9.86 -14.37
N LYS A 32 7.79 -8.65 -14.82
CA LYS A 32 6.98 -7.90 -15.78
C LYS A 32 6.91 -8.64 -17.12
N ALA A 33 8.01 -9.15 -17.65
CA ALA A 33 8.02 -9.91 -18.90
C ALA A 33 7.15 -11.17 -18.78
N HIS A 34 7.26 -11.92 -17.69
CA HIS A 34 6.45 -13.12 -17.43
C HIS A 34 4.94 -12.83 -17.47
N THR A 35 4.51 -11.74 -16.84
CA THR A 35 3.09 -11.39 -16.74
C THR A 35 2.53 -10.63 -17.94
N THR A 36 3.38 -9.99 -18.76
CA THR A 36 2.94 -9.09 -19.83
C THR A 36 3.36 -9.51 -21.23
N ASN A 37 4.50 -10.16 -21.44
CA ASN A 37 4.99 -10.52 -22.77
C ASN A 37 5.64 -11.91 -22.77
N PHE A 38 4.84 -12.91 -23.13
CA PHE A 38 5.27 -14.29 -23.15
C PHE A 38 6.43 -14.58 -24.12
N GLU A 39 6.46 -13.95 -25.30
CA GLU A 39 7.55 -14.14 -26.27
C GLU A 39 8.89 -13.65 -25.73
N LEU A 40 8.89 -12.47 -25.10
CA LEU A 40 10.07 -11.92 -24.46
C LEU A 40 10.52 -12.77 -23.28
N PHE A 41 9.57 -13.24 -22.45
CA PHE A 41 9.88 -14.15 -21.35
C PHE A 41 10.48 -15.47 -21.85
N SER A 42 9.92 -16.06 -22.90
CA SER A 42 10.46 -17.26 -23.55
C SER A 42 11.90 -17.07 -24.03
N SER A 43 12.20 -15.90 -24.59
CA SER A 43 13.57 -15.54 -25.00
C SER A 43 14.55 -15.47 -23.81
N ILE A 44 14.07 -15.00 -22.64
CA ILE A 44 14.87 -14.99 -21.39
C ILE A 44 15.10 -16.42 -20.89
N CYS A 45 14.09 -17.29 -20.96
CA CYS A 45 14.25 -18.71 -20.61
C CYS A 45 15.30 -19.38 -21.49
N HIS A 46 15.26 -19.14 -22.80
CA HIS A 46 16.27 -19.68 -23.73
C HIS A 46 17.68 -19.12 -23.46
N LEU A 47 17.78 -17.83 -23.12
CA LEU A 47 19.04 -17.24 -22.68
C LEU A 47 19.56 -17.92 -21.40
N ASN A 48 18.68 -18.20 -20.44
CA ASN A 48 19.02 -18.91 -19.21
C ASN A 48 19.47 -20.35 -19.46
N GLU A 49 18.81 -21.08 -20.37
CA GLU A 49 19.28 -22.40 -20.81
C GLU A 49 20.69 -22.32 -21.40
N SER A 50 20.94 -21.32 -22.25
CA SER A 50 22.25 -21.09 -22.85
C SER A 50 23.30 -20.75 -21.80
N ASP A 51 22.97 -19.91 -20.82
CA ASP A 51 23.85 -19.54 -19.70
C ASP A 51 24.28 -20.77 -18.90
N LEU A 52 23.36 -21.70 -18.64
CA LEU A 52 23.61 -22.91 -17.86
C LEU A 52 24.33 -24.03 -18.63
N THR A 53 24.15 -24.10 -19.96
CA THR A 53 24.59 -25.26 -20.75
C THR A 53 25.75 -24.98 -21.72
N HIS A 54 25.87 -23.74 -22.21
CA HIS A 54 26.80 -23.44 -23.29
C HIS A 54 28.19 -23.06 -22.77
N LYS A 55 29.24 -23.65 -23.36
CA LYS A 55 30.65 -23.51 -22.92
C LYS A 55 31.16 -22.07 -22.87
N TYR A 56 30.60 -21.19 -23.69
CA TYR A 56 30.92 -19.76 -23.69
C TYR A 56 30.66 -19.08 -22.34
N TRP A 57 29.58 -19.47 -21.65
CA TRP A 57 29.11 -18.81 -20.43
C TRP A 57 29.80 -19.32 -19.16
N ILE A 58 30.39 -20.51 -19.19
CA ILE A 58 31.11 -21.12 -18.06
C ILE A 58 32.16 -20.18 -17.43
N LYS A 59 32.81 -19.34 -18.24
CA LYS A 59 33.88 -18.42 -17.79
C LYS A 59 33.40 -16.99 -17.58
N LYS A 60 32.11 -16.72 -17.72
CA LYS A 60 31.52 -15.38 -17.65
C LYS A 60 30.55 -15.29 -16.47
N PRO A 61 30.37 -14.10 -15.89
CA PRO A 61 29.28 -13.90 -14.94
C PRO A 61 27.94 -14.08 -15.66
N SER A 62 27.02 -14.80 -15.03
CA SER A 62 25.67 -14.97 -15.53
C SER A 62 25.01 -13.60 -15.78
N PRO A 63 24.24 -13.45 -16.86
CA PRO A 63 23.45 -12.25 -17.09
C PRO A 63 22.49 -12.01 -15.92
N PRO A 64 22.27 -10.75 -15.48
CA PRO A 64 21.38 -10.44 -14.36
C PRO A 64 19.95 -10.96 -14.50
N LEU A 65 19.45 -11.11 -15.74
CA LEU A 65 18.13 -11.69 -16.04
C LEU A 65 18.09 -13.19 -15.75
N CYS A 66 19.16 -13.93 -16.08
CA CYS A 66 19.29 -15.36 -15.82
C CYS A 66 19.40 -15.60 -14.31
N THR A 67 20.24 -14.83 -13.62
CA THR A 67 20.36 -14.87 -12.16
C THR A 67 19.02 -14.57 -11.48
N ALA A 68 18.27 -13.57 -11.95
CA ALA A 68 16.94 -13.26 -11.43
C ALA A 68 15.95 -14.43 -11.62
N LEU A 69 15.97 -15.09 -12.78
CA LEU A 69 15.12 -16.25 -13.06
C LEU A 69 15.47 -17.45 -12.17
N GLN A 70 16.76 -17.72 -11.99
CA GLN A 70 17.27 -18.82 -11.16
C GLN A 70 16.96 -18.64 -9.67
N ASN A 71 17.02 -17.41 -9.17
CA ASN A 71 16.84 -17.12 -7.75
C ASN A 71 15.38 -17.03 -7.28
N ASN A 72 14.41 -17.01 -8.21
CA ASN A 72 13.01 -16.76 -7.88
C ASN A 72 12.11 -17.96 -8.23
N PRO A 73 11.62 -18.71 -7.23
CA PRO A 73 10.73 -19.84 -7.46
C PRO A 73 9.34 -19.41 -7.97
N ILE A 74 9.02 -18.12 -7.93
CA ILE A 74 7.72 -17.58 -8.38
C ILE A 74 7.48 -17.86 -9.87
N PHE A 75 8.54 -18.00 -10.66
CA PHE A 75 8.46 -18.29 -12.10
C PHE A 75 8.05 -19.73 -12.44
N SER A 76 7.98 -20.65 -11.46
CA SER A 76 7.45 -22.00 -11.69
C SER A 76 5.93 -22.08 -11.54
N ASN A 77 5.30 -21.04 -11.00
CA ASN A 77 3.86 -21.00 -10.79
C ASN A 77 3.19 -20.19 -11.90
N GLU A 78 2.00 -20.63 -12.34
CA GLU A 78 1.15 -19.83 -13.22
C GLU A 78 0.77 -18.52 -12.49
N LEU A 79 1.50 -17.45 -12.79
CA LEU A 79 1.12 -16.12 -12.35
C LEU A 79 -0.10 -15.70 -13.16
N ASN A 80 -1.17 -15.32 -12.47
CA ASN A 80 -2.34 -14.74 -13.10
C ASN A 80 -1.89 -13.59 -14.02
N THR A 81 -2.26 -13.66 -15.30
CA THR A 81 -2.03 -12.58 -16.26
C THR A 81 -2.72 -11.33 -15.73
N VAL A 82 -1.95 -10.31 -15.38
CA VAL A 82 -2.51 -9.01 -14.98
C VAL A 82 -3.04 -8.35 -16.24
N ASP A 83 -4.33 -7.98 -16.23
CA ASP A 83 -4.92 -7.22 -17.32
C ASP A 83 -4.15 -5.91 -17.50
N LYS A 84 -3.53 -5.75 -18.69
CA LYS A 84 -2.72 -4.58 -19.03
C LYS A 84 -3.55 -3.30 -19.14
N ASN A 85 -4.86 -3.45 -19.31
CA ASN A 85 -5.80 -2.33 -19.44
C ASN A 85 -6.44 -1.96 -18.10
N LEU A 86 -6.11 -2.65 -17.01
CA LEU A 86 -6.63 -2.30 -15.70
C LEU A 86 -5.96 -1.01 -15.25
N ASP A 87 -6.76 0.07 -15.20
CA ASP A 87 -6.33 1.32 -14.62
C ASP A 87 -5.85 1.05 -13.18
N TYR A 88 -4.70 1.61 -12.82
CA TYR A 88 -4.17 1.52 -11.45
C TYR A 88 -5.22 1.97 -10.44
N PHE A 89 -6.00 3.01 -10.78
CA PHE A 89 -7.08 3.51 -9.94
C PHE A 89 -8.29 2.58 -9.85
N ALA A 90 -8.48 1.63 -10.78
CA ALA A 90 -9.58 0.67 -10.73
C ALA A 90 -9.46 -0.33 -9.56
N LEU A 91 -8.26 -0.52 -9.01
CA LEU A 91 -8.05 -1.32 -7.81
C LEU A 91 -8.44 -0.58 -6.52
N PHE A 92 -8.63 0.74 -6.58
CA PHE A 92 -9.00 1.55 -5.44
C PHE A 92 -10.51 1.74 -5.42
N HIS A 93 -11.14 1.33 -4.33
CA HIS A 93 -12.49 1.79 -4.05
C HIS A 93 -12.42 3.26 -3.63
N LYS A 94 -12.91 4.17 -4.49
CA LYS A 94 -12.95 5.59 -4.18
C LYS A 94 -14.02 5.82 -3.11
N THR A 95 -13.59 6.16 -1.90
CA THR A 95 -14.50 6.64 -0.85
C THR A 95 -14.93 8.07 -1.19
N ASP A 96 -16.24 8.31 -1.23
CA ASP A 96 -16.77 9.67 -1.37
C ASP A 96 -16.56 10.43 -0.06
N VAL A 97 -15.69 11.44 -0.09
CA VAL A 97 -15.39 12.31 1.04
C VAL A 97 -16.08 13.66 0.79
N ILE A 98 -17.07 13.98 1.64
CA ILE A 98 -17.78 15.26 1.61
C ILE A 98 -17.16 16.17 2.66
N ILE A 99 -16.58 17.29 2.23
CA ILE A 99 -16.06 18.33 3.11
C ILE A 99 -16.97 19.55 2.96
N PRO A 100 -17.97 19.75 3.84
CA PRO A 100 -18.86 20.90 3.77
C PRO A 100 -18.11 22.20 4.08
N THR A 101 -18.60 23.30 3.51
CA THR A 101 -18.07 24.64 3.82
C THR A 101 -18.33 24.96 5.29
N TYR A 102 -17.27 25.27 6.03
CA TYR A 102 -17.37 25.69 7.42
C TYR A 102 -18.14 27.01 7.54
N ASN A 103 -19.04 27.09 8.52
CA ASN A 103 -19.74 28.31 8.90
C ASN A 103 -19.65 28.50 10.41
N GLU A 104 -19.28 29.69 10.87
CA GLU A 104 -19.21 30.03 12.30
C GLU A 104 -20.58 29.95 12.98
N ASN A 105 -21.66 30.12 12.22
CA ASN A 105 -23.01 29.98 12.75
C ASN A 105 -23.36 28.49 12.91
N ASN A 106 -23.37 28.02 14.16
CA ASN A 106 -23.73 26.66 14.54
C ASN A 106 -25.09 26.21 14.00
N ILE A 107 -26.06 27.11 13.80
CA ILE A 107 -27.38 26.76 13.25
C ILE A 107 -27.23 26.30 11.80
N ILE A 108 -26.42 27.01 11.02
CA ILE A 108 -26.15 26.71 9.62
C ILE A 108 -25.32 25.43 9.50
N SER A 109 -24.27 25.28 10.31
CA SER A 109 -23.44 24.07 10.31
C SER A 109 -24.25 22.81 10.69
N ASN A 110 -25.14 22.92 11.67
CA ASN A 110 -26.04 21.83 12.04
C ASN A 110 -27.09 21.53 10.95
N SER A 111 -27.60 22.53 10.24
CA SER A 111 -28.56 22.30 9.15
C SER A 111 -27.88 21.61 7.96
N ILE A 112 -26.64 21.99 7.63
CA ILE A 112 -25.82 21.34 6.60
C ILE A 112 -25.56 19.88 6.97
N LEU A 113 -25.12 19.61 8.20
CA LEU A 113 -24.87 18.24 8.66
C LEU A 113 -26.14 17.38 8.57
N LYS A 114 -27.29 17.90 9.02
CA LYS A 114 -28.58 17.20 8.91
C LYS A 114 -28.96 16.94 7.46
N SER A 115 -28.75 17.91 6.56
CA SER A 115 -29.01 17.75 5.13
C SER A 115 -28.18 16.61 4.54
N ILE A 116 -26.88 16.55 4.86
CA ILE A 116 -26.00 15.46 4.41
C ILE A 116 -26.46 14.13 4.97
N LEU A 117 -26.72 14.03 6.29
CA LEU A 117 -27.17 12.79 6.91
C LEU A 117 -28.50 12.29 6.36
N ASN A 118 -29.42 13.20 5.99
CA ASN A 118 -30.70 12.85 5.38
C ASN A 118 -30.55 12.19 3.99
N CYS A 119 -29.49 12.52 3.24
CA CYS A 119 -29.18 11.85 1.98
C CYS A 119 -28.75 10.38 2.17
N TYR A 120 -28.43 9.99 3.41
CA TYR A 120 -27.94 8.67 3.79
C TYR A 120 -28.78 8.08 4.93
N SER A 121 -30.11 8.10 4.80
CA SER A 121 -31.05 7.66 5.84
C SER A 121 -30.82 6.22 6.33
N ASP A 122 -30.35 5.35 5.44
CA ASP A 122 -30.15 3.92 5.72
C ASP A 122 -28.71 3.60 6.15
N ALA A 123 -27.86 4.62 6.28
CA ALA A 123 -26.46 4.44 6.65
C ALA A 123 -26.27 4.30 8.16
N THR A 124 -25.24 3.54 8.55
CA THR A 124 -24.79 3.50 9.94
C THR A 124 -23.96 4.74 10.26
N VAL A 125 -24.56 5.69 10.96
CA VAL A 125 -23.87 6.90 11.42
C VAL A 125 -22.86 6.53 12.51
N THR A 126 -21.61 6.94 12.35
CA THR A 126 -20.56 6.76 13.34
C THR A 126 -19.79 8.05 13.50
N TYR A 127 -19.58 8.47 14.75
CA TYR A 127 -18.77 9.63 15.08
C TYR A 127 -17.41 9.17 15.59
N THR A 128 -16.36 9.84 15.15
CA THR A 128 -14.98 9.60 15.60
C THR A 128 -14.42 10.89 16.16
N ASP A 129 -13.55 10.76 17.14
CA ASP A 129 -12.84 11.90 17.71
C ASP A 129 -11.48 11.44 18.23
N ALA A 130 -10.49 12.31 18.14
CA ALA A 130 -9.20 12.10 18.78
C ALA A 130 -8.75 13.33 19.55
N SER A 131 -7.98 13.08 20.61
CA SER A 131 -7.44 14.13 21.45
C SER A 131 -5.95 13.94 21.65
N LYS A 132 -5.22 15.05 21.60
CA LYS A 132 -3.80 15.10 21.91
C LYS A 132 -3.51 16.28 22.83
N SER A 133 -2.83 15.96 23.93
CA SER A 133 -2.25 16.92 24.87
C SER A 133 -0.73 16.71 24.92
N ARG A 134 -0.03 17.47 25.77
CA ARG A 134 1.43 17.33 25.92
C ARG A 134 1.85 15.93 26.41
N GLU A 135 1.03 15.28 27.22
CA GLU A 135 1.39 14.02 27.89
C GLU A 135 0.49 12.84 27.53
N ARG A 136 -0.63 13.09 26.87
CA ARG A 136 -1.66 12.07 26.61
C ARG A 136 -2.20 12.21 25.20
N THR A 137 -2.34 11.08 24.54
CA THR A 137 -3.03 10.96 23.26
C THR A 137 -4.09 9.86 23.39
N GLY A 138 -5.25 10.06 22.78
CA GLY A 138 -6.33 9.09 22.79
C GLY A 138 -7.23 9.25 21.59
N CYS A 139 -7.98 8.21 21.26
CA CYS A 139 -9.01 8.25 20.23
C CYS A 139 -10.26 7.52 20.68
N ALA A 140 -11.38 7.86 20.09
CA ALA A 140 -12.67 7.28 20.40
C ALA A 140 -13.56 7.22 19.17
N TYR A 141 -14.53 6.31 19.21
CA TYR A 141 -15.64 6.32 18.27
C TYR A 141 -16.95 5.95 18.97
N PHE A 142 -18.05 6.44 18.40
CA PHE A 142 -19.40 6.28 18.94
C PHE A 142 -20.38 5.93 17.82
N LEU A 143 -21.14 4.86 18.02
CA LEU A 143 -22.24 4.43 17.17
C LEU A 143 -23.56 4.73 17.88
N PRO A 144 -24.28 5.81 17.50
CA PRO A 144 -25.53 6.19 18.15
C PRO A 144 -26.64 5.14 18.02
N SER A 145 -26.68 4.40 16.91
CA SER A 145 -27.70 3.38 16.65
C SER A 145 -27.67 2.23 17.65
N GLU A 146 -26.48 1.91 18.16
CA GLU A 146 -26.26 0.82 19.13
C GLU A 146 -26.02 1.34 20.56
N GLY A 147 -25.89 2.66 20.73
CA GLY A 147 -25.44 3.26 22.00
C GLY A 147 -24.03 2.81 22.40
N PHE A 148 -23.21 2.42 21.42
CA PHE A 148 -21.91 1.79 21.65
C PHE A 148 -20.78 2.81 21.49
N GLU A 149 -19.91 2.94 22.49
CA GLU A 149 -18.68 3.74 22.42
C GLU A 149 -17.45 2.91 22.77
N LEU A 150 -16.32 3.23 22.12
CA LEU A 150 -15.00 2.74 22.52
C LEU A 150 -14.03 3.90 22.59
N LYS A 151 -13.12 3.81 23.57
CA LYS A 151 -12.09 4.81 23.88
C LYS A 151 -10.76 4.09 24.05
N TYR A 152 -9.74 4.56 23.33
CA TYR A 152 -8.40 4.01 23.36
C TYR A 152 -7.42 5.04 23.90
N LYS A 153 -6.57 4.61 24.84
CA LYS A 153 -5.38 5.37 25.22
C LYS A 153 -4.26 5.01 24.26
N LEU A 154 -3.66 6.02 23.63
CA LEU A 154 -2.60 5.84 22.64
C LEU A 154 -1.25 6.26 23.22
N PRO A 155 -0.14 5.73 22.67
CA PRO A 155 1.20 6.23 22.96
C PRO A 155 1.31 7.73 22.66
N ASN A 156 2.11 8.46 23.43
CA ASN A 156 2.17 9.92 23.32
C ASN A 156 2.89 10.40 22.04
N GLU A 157 3.60 9.49 21.38
CA GLU A 157 4.31 9.68 20.12
C GLU A 157 3.34 9.84 18.94
N PHE A 158 2.08 9.39 19.09
CA PHE A 158 1.07 9.55 18.04
C PHE A 158 0.78 11.02 17.77
N SER A 159 0.82 11.44 16.51
CA SER A 159 0.29 12.76 16.13
C SER A 159 -1.23 12.79 16.26
N ILE A 160 -1.82 14.00 16.29
CA ILE A 160 -3.29 14.12 16.25
C ILE A 160 -3.86 13.47 14.99
N PHE A 161 -3.19 13.61 13.83
CA PHE A 161 -3.60 12.98 12.57
C PHE A 161 -3.58 11.45 12.64
N SER A 162 -2.55 10.88 13.26
CA SER A 162 -2.44 9.42 13.46
C SER A 162 -3.53 8.90 14.38
N ALA A 163 -3.89 9.68 15.42
CA ALA A 163 -4.95 9.33 16.35
C ALA A 163 -6.34 9.38 15.70
N GLU A 164 -6.64 10.42 14.91
CA GLU A 164 -7.87 10.54 14.11
C GLU A 164 -8.01 9.37 13.12
N SER A 165 -6.93 9.07 12.39
CA SER A 165 -6.90 7.97 11.43
C SER A 165 -7.17 6.62 12.11
N LEU A 166 -6.64 6.43 13.31
CA LEU A 166 -6.87 5.22 14.09
C LEU A 166 -8.30 5.14 14.61
N ALA A 167 -8.90 6.27 15.02
CA ALA A 167 -10.32 6.33 15.41
C ALA A 167 -11.24 5.82 14.29
N ILE A 168 -11.02 6.31 13.06
CA ILE A 168 -11.74 5.90 11.86
C ILE A 168 -11.50 4.42 11.56
N LEU A 169 -10.25 3.95 11.64
CA LEU A 169 -9.91 2.55 11.39
C LEU A 169 -10.61 1.59 12.35
N GLU A 170 -10.61 1.88 13.65
CA GLU A 170 -11.24 1.03 14.66
C GLU A 170 -12.77 1.01 14.52
N ALA A 171 -13.38 2.15 14.20
CA ALA A 171 -14.81 2.22 13.86
C ALA A 171 -15.16 1.31 12.67
N LEU A 172 -14.38 1.37 11.58
CA LEU A 172 -14.60 0.55 10.39
C LEU A 172 -14.39 -0.95 10.67
N LYS A 173 -13.40 -1.31 11.49
CA LYS A 173 -13.19 -2.71 11.91
C LYS A 173 -14.38 -3.25 12.69
N TYR A 174 -14.93 -2.45 13.61
CA TYR A 174 -16.12 -2.82 14.36
C TYR A 174 -17.31 -3.07 13.44
N ILE A 175 -17.61 -2.11 12.55
CA ILE A 175 -18.70 -2.21 11.58
C ILE A 175 -18.57 -3.48 10.72
N LYS A 176 -17.38 -3.74 10.17
CA LYS A 176 -17.09 -4.94 9.37
C LYS A 176 -17.34 -6.24 10.16
N ASN A 177 -16.91 -6.28 11.42
CA ASN A 177 -17.10 -7.45 12.29
C ASN A 177 -18.58 -7.64 12.68
N SER A 178 -19.33 -6.57 12.85
CA SER A 178 -20.78 -6.62 13.13
C SER A 178 -21.58 -7.15 11.94
N TYR A 179 -21.19 -6.82 10.70
CA TYR A 179 -21.82 -7.39 9.50
C TYR A 179 -21.50 -8.86 9.28
N THR A 180 -20.27 -9.30 9.58
CA THR A 180 -19.86 -10.70 9.39
C THR A 180 -20.48 -11.66 10.41
N LYS A 181 -20.83 -11.18 11.61
CA LYS A 181 -21.55 -11.99 12.62
C LYS A 181 -23.06 -12.13 12.37
N LYS A 182 -23.64 -11.32 11.48
CA LYS A 182 -25.08 -11.36 11.13
C LYS A 182 -25.40 -12.30 9.95
N ARG A 183 -24.40 -12.96 9.36
CA ARG A 183 -24.55 -14.01 8.35
C ARG A 183 -24.20 -15.36 8.96
#